data_AF-A0A240AML9-F1
#
_entry.id   AF-A0A240AML9-F1
#
_cell.length_a   1.000
_cell.length_b   1.000
_cell.length_c   1.000
_cell.angle_alpha   90.00
_cell.angle_beta   90.00
_cell.angle_gamma   90.00
#
_symmetry.space_group_name_H-M   'P 1'
#
loop_
_entity.id
_entity.type
_entity.pdbx_description
1 polymer ?
#
loop_
_entity_poly.entity_id
_entity_poly.type
_entity_poly.pdbx_seq_one_letter_code
_entity_poly.pdbx_strand_id
1 'polypeptide(L)'
;MDINNKTALGEIIAKALAMKGIPKQKHISHTSRVLDITTAAAQKKMTGASNWEVSQLVKVIDSIDMKMSDFFDIFNYSVNEVHTATWHDGKANIKCKIYLSTANSNEPTEYSALKINDEWVVFHTDDIKDEVLFESKRNIEIIQLYPQKHNVKKHRIAILDDDKNIVDSLQEIIGHGQYIVDSFYNIESLEESLKRSPYDAYILDWVVGTKTVFNTIKEIRKSENKNAMVLVLTGQLSGIVDREIASAINDYDITGPHEKPIKASVIKSIIDKHFPK
;
A
#
# COMPACT_ATOMS: atom_id res chain seq x y z
N MET A 1 19.95 -34.10 -18.55
CA MET A 1 19.45 -33.56 -19.83
C MET A 1 19.95 -32.14 -19.91
N ASP A 2 20.99 -31.90 -20.71
CA ASP A 2 21.69 -30.60 -20.77
C ASP A 2 20.77 -29.56 -21.42
N ILE A 3 20.22 -28.67 -20.59
CA ILE A 3 19.64 -27.43 -21.10
C ILE A 3 20.81 -26.68 -21.73
N ASN A 4 20.75 -26.44 -23.03
CA ASN A 4 21.78 -25.75 -23.80
C ASN A 4 21.79 -24.24 -23.45
N ASN A 5 22.13 -23.93 -22.19
CA ASN A 5 22.01 -22.63 -21.52
C ASN A 5 23.14 -21.65 -21.93
N LYS A 6 24.04 -22.08 -22.84
CA LYS A 6 25.24 -21.33 -23.21
C LYS A 6 24.94 -20.18 -24.16
N THR A 7 23.97 -20.35 -25.06
CA THR A 7 23.56 -19.31 -26.01
C THR A 7 22.73 -18.23 -25.32
N ALA A 8 21.83 -18.63 -24.41
CA ALA A 8 20.97 -17.72 -23.65
C ALA A 8 21.77 -16.70 -22.82
N LEU A 9 22.82 -17.14 -22.13
CA LEU A 9 23.63 -16.22 -21.30
C LEU A 9 24.32 -15.13 -22.14
N GLY A 10 24.84 -15.47 -23.32
CA GLY A 10 25.47 -14.50 -24.22
C GLY A 10 24.49 -13.45 -24.76
N GLU A 11 23.26 -13.86 -25.08
CA GLU A 11 22.18 -12.97 -25.52
C GLU A 11 21.71 -12.03 -24.39
N ILE A 12 21.64 -12.53 -23.17
CA ILE A 12 21.24 -11.75 -22.00
C ILE A 12 22.30 -10.72 -21.63
N ILE A 13 23.59 -11.10 -21.70
CA ILE A 13 24.70 -10.15 -21.58
C ILE A 13 24.61 -9.09 -22.68
N ALA A 14 24.36 -9.46 -23.93
CA ALA A 14 24.17 -8.49 -25.02
C ALA A 14 23.00 -7.53 -24.76
N LYS A 15 21.89 -8.02 -24.18
CA LYS A 15 20.75 -7.20 -23.77
C LYS A 15 21.13 -6.22 -22.66
N ALA A 16 21.84 -6.67 -21.63
CA ALA A 16 22.33 -5.82 -20.55
C ALA A 16 23.28 -4.71 -21.05
N LEU A 17 24.23 -5.06 -21.93
CA LEU A 17 25.14 -4.12 -22.58
C LEU A 17 24.37 -3.05 -23.38
N ALA A 18 23.35 -3.45 -24.14
CA ALA A 18 22.53 -2.53 -24.91
C ALA A 18 21.70 -1.58 -24.01
N MET A 19 21.12 -2.09 -22.92
CA MET A 19 20.37 -1.28 -21.95
C MET A 19 21.23 -0.19 -21.30
N LYS A 20 22.54 -0.45 -21.12
CA LYS A 20 23.51 0.51 -20.58
C LYS A 20 24.23 1.32 -21.66
N GLY A 21 23.69 1.33 -22.88
CA GLY A 21 24.10 2.24 -23.95
C GLY A 21 25.26 1.74 -24.83
N ILE A 22 25.67 0.47 -24.72
CA ILE A 22 26.70 -0.09 -25.60
C ILE A 22 26.05 -0.62 -26.89
N PRO A 23 26.40 -0.06 -28.07
CA PRO A 23 25.84 -0.50 -29.34
C PRO A 23 26.18 -1.97 -29.65
N LYS A 24 25.28 -2.67 -30.35
CA LYS A 24 25.42 -4.10 -30.70
C LYS A 24 26.74 -4.43 -31.40
N GLN A 25 27.23 -3.55 -32.26
CA GLN A 25 28.50 -3.75 -32.99
C GLN A 25 29.72 -3.74 -32.06
N LYS A 26 29.60 -3.12 -30.87
CA LYS A 26 30.69 -2.98 -29.90
C LYS A 26 30.68 -4.01 -28.78
N HIS A 27 29.67 -4.88 -28.70
CA HIS A 27 29.54 -5.87 -27.62
C HIS A 27 30.77 -6.78 -27.52
N ILE A 28 31.20 -7.37 -28.64
CA ILE A 28 32.38 -8.26 -28.67
C ILE A 28 33.65 -7.50 -28.25
N SER A 29 33.86 -6.29 -28.79
CA SER A 29 35.02 -5.47 -28.44
C SER A 29 35.02 -5.02 -26.97
N HIS A 30 33.86 -4.72 -26.40
CA HIS A 30 33.73 -4.35 -24.99
C HIS A 30 34.04 -5.53 -24.09
N THR A 31 33.44 -6.70 -24.36
CA THR A 31 33.70 -7.93 -23.61
C THR A 31 35.18 -8.35 -23.68
N SER A 32 35.78 -8.27 -24.87
CA SER A 32 37.21 -8.54 -25.08
C SER A 32 38.10 -7.63 -24.23
N ARG A 33 37.82 -6.32 -24.23
CA ARG A 33 38.57 -5.32 -23.44
C ARG A 33 38.42 -5.50 -21.93
N VAL A 34 37.21 -5.78 -21.44
CA VAL A 34 36.94 -5.92 -20.00
C VAL A 34 37.56 -7.19 -19.43
N LEU A 35 37.57 -8.27 -20.21
CA LEU A 35 38.09 -9.56 -19.78
C LEU A 35 39.59 -9.75 -20.07
N ASP A 36 40.21 -8.82 -20.80
CA ASP A 36 41.58 -8.92 -21.30
C ASP A 36 41.83 -10.22 -22.10
N ILE A 37 40.94 -10.47 -23.07
CA ILE A 37 40.99 -11.64 -23.96
C ILE A 37 40.90 -11.22 -25.43
N THR A 38 41.25 -12.12 -26.34
CA THR A 38 41.11 -11.88 -27.78
C THR A 38 39.66 -11.70 -28.21
N THR A 39 39.42 -10.94 -29.27
CA THR A 39 38.09 -10.75 -29.88
C THR A 39 37.45 -12.07 -30.30
N ALA A 40 38.25 -13.02 -30.80
CA ALA A 40 37.79 -14.36 -31.15
C ALA A 40 37.33 -15.15 -29.92
N ALA A 41 38.02 -15.04 -28.78
CA ALA A 41 37.61 -15.67 -27.52
C ALA A 41 36.33 -15.02 -26.96
N ALA A 42 36.24 -13.69 -27.01
CA ALA A 42 35.03 -12.95 -26.61
C ALA A 42 33.83 -13.33 -27.49
N GLN A 43 34.01 -13.45 -28.81
CA GLN A 43 32.97 -13.89 -29.72
C GLN A 43 32.49 -15.30 -29.36
N LYS A 44 33.40 -16.25 -29.12
CA LYS A 44 33.03 -17.61 -28.68
C LYS A 44 32.23 -17.62 -27.37
N LYS A 45 32.52 -16.72 -26.43
CA LYS A 45 31.74 -16.57 -25.18
C LYS A 45 30.35 -15.97 -25.44
N MET A 46 30.27 -14.93 -26.26
CA MET A 46 29.00 -14.26 -26.59
C MET A 46 28.05 -15.14 -27.42
N THR A 47 28.57 -16.07 -28.23
CA THR A 47 27.76 -16.99 -29.04
C THR A 47 27.53 -18.35 -28.36
N GLY A 48 27.97 -18.54 -27.11
CA GLY A 48 27.80 -19.80 -26.37
C GLY A 48 28.74 -20.95 -26.75
N ALA A 49 29.73 -20.71 -27.62
CA ALA A 49 30.74 -21.70 -28.01
C ALA A 49 31.81 -21.96 -26.93
N SER A 50 31.86 -21.15 -25.87
CA SER A 50 32.71 -21.35 -24.70
C SER A 50 32.01 -20.88 -23.43
N ASN A 51 32.31 -21.53 -22.29
CA ASN A 51 31.66 -21.25 -21.02
C ASN A 51 32.10 -19.90 -20.42
N TRP A 52 31.21 -19.29 -19.64
CA TRP A 52 31.52 -18.13 -18.80
C TRP A 52 31.93 -18.59 -17.40
N GLU A 53 32.98 -17.99 -16.85
CA GLU A 53 33.26 -18.08 -15.42
C GLU A 53 32.48 -17.01 -14.67
N VAL A 54 32.09 -17.28 -13.42
CA VAL A 54 31.36 -16.33 -12.58
C VAL A 54 32.16 -15.03 -12.42
N SER A 55 33.47 -15.12 -12.24
CA SER A 55 34.39 -13.96 -12.14
C SER A 55 34.37 -13.09 -13.39
N GLN A 56 34.24 -13.68 -14.58
CA GLN A 56 34.17 -12.97 -15.86
C GLN A 56 32.81 -12.29 -16.03
N LEU A 57 31.73 -12.96 -15.62
CA LEU A 57 30.39 -12.40 -15.66
C LEU A 57 30.31 -11.14 -14.78
N VAL A 58 30.76 -11.24 -13.52
CA VAL A 58 30.79 -10.11 -12.58
C VAL A 58 31.55 -8.92 -13.17
N LYS A 59 32.75 -9.15 -13.73
CA LYS A 59 33.55 -8.08 -14.35
C LYS A 59 32.81 -7.37 -15.50
N VAL A 60 32.11 -8.11 -16.36
CA VAL A 60 31.40 -7.52 -17.50
C VAL A 60 30.18 -6.73 -17.03
N ILE A 61 29.43 -7.24 -16.05
CA ILE A 61 28.24 -6.56 -15.52
C ILE A 61 28.62 -5.31 -14.72
N ASP A 62 29.66 -5.37 -13.89
CA ASP A 62 30.17 -4.20 -13.16
C ASP A 62 30.70 -3.12 -14.13
N SER A 63 31.28 -3.53 -15.27
CA SER A 63 31.84 -2.58 -16.26
C SER A 63 30.79 -1.66 -16.91
N ILE A 64 29.51 -1.97 -16.77
CA ILE A 64 28.38 -1.20 -17.29
C ILE A 64 27.54 -0.56 -16.18
N ASP A 65 28.07 -0.46 -14.96
CA ASP A 65 27.39 0.12 -13.80
C ASP A 65 26.01 -0.53 -13.56
N MET A 66 25.98 -1.86 -13.65
CA MET A 66 24.81 -2.69 -13.37
C MET A 66 25.13 -3.59 -12.19
N LYS A 67 24.20 -3.76 -11.25
CA LYS A 67 24.37 -4.74 -10.18
C LYS A 67 24.09 -6.15 -10.70
N MET A 68 24.78 -7.13 -10.13
CA MET A 68 24.51 -8.54 -10.45
C MET A 68 23.06 -8.96 -10.15
N SER A 69 22.40 -8.37 -9.13
CA SER A 69 20.97 -8.58 -8.87
C SER A 69 20.11 -8.18 -10.07
N ASP A 70 20.34 -6.99 -10.61
CA ASP A 70 19.58 -6.44 -11.73
C ASP A 70 19.83 -7.26 -13.01
N PHE A 71 21.06 -7.78 -13.16
CA PHE A 71 21.39 -8.71 -14.23
C PHE A 71 20.64 -10.04 -14.11
N PHE A 72 20.54 -10.63 -12.91
CA PHE A 72 19.76 -11.85 -12.70
C PHE A 72 18.26 -11.64 -12.91
N ASP A 73 17.75 -10.47 -12.54
CA ASP A 73 16.38 -10.08 -12.86
C ASP A 73 16.18 -10.07 -14.38
N ILE A 74 17.07 -9.42 -15.15
CA ILE A 74 17.01 -9.46 -16.62
C ILE A 74 17.10 -10.90 -17.12
N PHE A 75 18.02 -11.72 -16.57
CA PHE A 75 18.21 -13.11 -16.96
C PHE A 75 16.94 -13.94 -16.78
N ASN A 76 16.31 -13.85 -15.61
CA ASN A 76 15.08 -14.57 -15.31
C ASN A 76 13.88 -14.03 -16.12
N TYR A 77 13.79 -12.71 -16.32
CA TYR A 77 12.69 -12.09 -17.04
C TYR A 77 12.78 -12.19 -18.56
N SER A 78 13.97 -12.37 -19.13
CA SER A 78 14.16 -12.44 -20.59
C SER A 78 14.00 -13.85 -21.16
N VAL A 79 13.98 -14.87 -20.31
CA VAL A 79 13.69 -16.25 -20.71
C VAL A 79 12.18 -16.53 -20.68
N ASN A 80 11.40 -15.75 -19.92
CA ASN A 80 10.00 -16.04 -19.64
C ASN A 80 9.01 -15.09 -20.34
N GLU A 81 7.87 -15.64 -20.74
CA GLU A 81 6.77 -14.88 -21.33
C GLU A 81 6.02 -14.11 -20.22
N VAL A 82 5.96 -12.78 -20.31
CA VAL A 82 5.41 -11.92 -19.25
C VAL A 82 4.03 -11.39 -19.62
N HIS A 83 3.07 -11.56 -18.71
CA HIS A 83 1.70 -11.06 -18.88
C HIS A 83 1.18 -10.35 -17.62
N THR A 84 0.26 -9.40 -17.82
CA THR A 84 -0.60 -8.91 -16.74
C THR A 84 -1.67 -9.94 -16.46
N ALA A 85 -1.93 -10.22 -15.18
CA ALA A 85 -2.94 -11.17 -14.75
C ALA A 85 -3.73 -10.68 -13.54
N THR A 86 -4.80 -11.39 -13.23
CA THR A 86 -5.59 -11.23 -12.00
C THR A 86 -5.39 -12.46 -11.12
N TRP A 87 -5.04 -12.27 -9.86
CA TRP A 87 -5.00 -13.32 -8.85
C TRP A 87 -6.05 -13.05 -7.77
N HIS A 88 -6.80 -14.08 -7.40
CA HIS A 88 -7.75 -13.99 -6.30
C HIS A 88 -7.11 -14.56 -5.03
N ASP A 89 -6.92 -13.71 -4.00
CA ASP A 89 -6.30 -14.12 -2.72
C ASP A 89 -7.33 -14.68 -1.70
N GLY A 90 -8.57 -14.90 -2.14
CA GLY A 90 -9.70 -15.30 -1.30
C GLY A 90 -10.52 -14.12 -0.73
N LYS A 91 -10.04 -12.88 -0.86
CA LYS A 91 -10.74 -11.67 -0.41
C LYS A 91 -10.99 -10.69 -1.55
N ALA A 92 -10.02 -10.53 -2.44
CA ALA A 92 -10.07 -9.55 -3.52
C ALA A 92 -9.35 -10.05 -4.78
N ASN A 93 -9.66 -9.39 -5.88
CA ASN A 93 -8.94 -9.56 -7.14
C ASN A 93 -7.75 -8.61 -7.17
N ILE A 94 -6.54 -9.19 -7.16
CA ILE A 94 -5.27 -8.47 -7.17
C ILE A 94 -4.70 -8.49 -8.58
N LYS A 95 -4.40 -7.31 -9.14
CA LYS A 95 -3.64 -7.22 -10.39
C LYS A 95 -2.18 -7.56 -10.13
N CYS A 96 -1.64 -8.46 -10.93
CA CYS A 96 -0.27 -8.95 -10.82
C CYS A 96 0.38 -9.03 -12.21
N LYS A 97 1.69 -9.27 -12.22
CA LYS A 97 2.38 -9.79 -13.40
C LYS A 97 2.74 -11.24 -13.17
N ILE A 98 2.60 -12.04 -14.21
CA ILE A 98 2.99 -13.45 -14.22
C ILE A 98 4.07 -13.67 -15.26
N TYR A 99 5.00 -14.56 -14.93
CA TYR A 99 6.05 -15.02 -15.81
C TYR A 99 5.78 -16.50 -16.07
N LEU A 100 5.37 -16.80 -17.29
CA LEU A 100 4.99 -18.15 -17.69
C LEU A 100 6.25 -18.96 -18.03
N SER A 101 6.22 -20.25 -17.69
CA SER A 101 7.22 -21.18 -18.16
C SER A 101 7.28 -21.25 -19.68
N THR A 102 8.47 -21.48 -20.20
CA THR A 102 8.68 -21.81 -21.61
C THR A 102 7.85 -23.05 -21.99
N ALA A 103 7.32 -23.09 -23.21
CA ALA A 103 6.38 -24.13 -23.67
C ALA A 103 6.93 -25.58 -23.60
N ASN A 104 8.23 -25.76 -23.37
CA ASN A 104 8.89 -27.07 -23.26
C ASN A 104 9.09 -27.52 -21.80
N SER A 105 8.76 -26.70 -20.81
CA SER A 105 8.82 -27.07 -19.40
C SER A 105 7.52 -27.78 -19.00
N ASN A 106 7.59 -29.10 -18.85
CA ASN A 106 6.43 -29.94 -18.49
C ASN A 106 6.26 -30.12 -16.98
N GLU A 107 7.08 -29.47 -16.16
CA GLU A 107 6.98 -29.60 -14.70
C GLU A 107 5.84 -28.72 -14.17
N PRO A 108 4.80 -29.30 -13.54
CA PRO A 108 3.71 -28.54 -12.98
C PRO A 108 4.21 -27.70 -11.79
N THR A 109 3.80 -26.44 -11.76
CA THR A 109 4.03 -25.52 -10.64
C THR A 109 2.79 -25.48 -9.73
N GLU A 110 2.95 -25.01 -8.49
CA GLU A 110 1.84 -24.84 -7.53
C GLU A 110 0.71 -23.97 -8.10
N TYR A 111 1.07 -22.98 -8.92
CA TYR A 111 0.12 -22.09 -9.59
C TYR A 111 0.19 -22.23 -11.11
N SER A 112 -0.97 -22.11 -11.75
CA SER A 112 -1.13 -22.11 -13.21
C SER A 112 -1.91 -20.88 -13.64
N ALA A 113 -1.59 -20.38 -14.84
CA ALA A 113 -2.33 -19.31 -15.49
C ALA A 113 -3.31 -19.90 -16.51
N LEU A 114 -4.54 -19.39 -16.49
CA LEU A 114 -5.56 -19.68 -17.50
C LEU A 114 -5.96 -18.38 -18.19
N LYS A 115 -6.12 -18.43 -19.51
CA LYS A 115 -6.67 -17.30 -20.27
C LYS A 115 -8.18 -17.42 -20.34
N ILE A 116 -8.91 -16.56 -19.62
CA ILE A 116 -10.37 -16.53 -19.50
C ILE A 116 -10.86 -15.16 -19.97
N ASN A 117 -11.77 -15.12 -20.95
CA ASN A 117 -12.28 -13.86 -21.54
C ASN A 117 -11.16 -12.89 -21.98
N ASP A 118 -10.10 -13.45 -22.58
CA ASP A 118 -8.89 -12.75 -23.01
C ASP A 118 -8.02 -12.16 -21.87
N GLU A 119 -8.38 -12.39 -20.61
CA GLU A 119 -7.57 -12.03 -19.43
C GLU A 119 -6.84 -13.25 -18.86
N TRP A 120 -5.60 -13.04 -18.42
CA TRP A 120 -4.88 -14.07 -17.65
C TRP A 120 -5.35 -14.08 -16.20
N VAL A 121 -5.67 -15.26 -15.70
CA VAL A 121 -6.12 -15.48 -14.32
C VAL A 121 -5.25 -16.56 -13.68
N VAL A 122 -4.81 -16.30 -12.45
CA VAL A 122 -3.97 -17.21 -11.67
C VAL A 122 -4.84 -18.12 -10.81
N PHE A 123 -4.60 -19.43 -10.91
CA PHE A 123 -5.24 -20.47 -10.12
C PHE A 123 -4.19 -21.33 -9.41
N HIS A 124 -4.56 -21.91 -8.27
CA HIS A 124 -3.83 -23.06 -7.76
C HIS A 124 -4.00 -24.21 -8.76
N THR A 125 -2.93 -24.90 -9.10
CA THR A 125 -2.93 -25.90 -10.17
C THR A 125 -3.91 -27.04 -9.89
N ASP A 126 -4.07 -27.43 -8.63
CA ASP A 126 -5.00 -28.49 -8.19
C ASP A 126 -6.48 -28.07 -8.23
N ASP A 127 -6.78 -26.77 -8.28
CA ASP A 127 -8.15 -26.27 -8.39
C ASP A 127 -8.69 -26.32 -9.82
N ILE A 128 -7.80 -26.53 -10.81
CA ILE A 128 -8.15 -26.66 -12.22
C ILE A 128 -8.67 -28.06 -12.47
N LYS A 129 -9.99 -28.22 -12.54
CA LYS A 129 -10.63 -29.53 -12.79
C LYS A 129 -10.36 -30.01 -14.22
N ASP A 130 -9.87 -31.24 -14.34
CA ASP A 130 -9.44 -31.90 -15.59
C ASP A 130 -10.54 -32.05 -16.66
N GLU A 131 -11.82 -31.86 -16.32
CA GLU A 131 -12.96 -32.04 -17.24
C GLU A 131 -13.05 -30.96 -18.33
N VAL A 132 -12.30 -29.86 -18.21
CA VAL A 132 -12.27 -28.78 -19.20
C VAL A 132 -10.87 -28.70 -19.81
N LEU A 133 -10.78 -28.95 -21.12
CA LEU A 133 -9.55 -28.76 -21.89
C LEU A 133 -9.23 -27.27 -21.95
N PHE A 134 -8.44 -26.80 -20.99
CA PHE A 134 -7.89 -25.45 -21.04
C PHE A 134 -6.62 -25.45 -21.89
N GLU A 135 -6.78 -25.31 -23.21
CA GLU A 135 -5.65 -25.16 -24.14
C GLU A 135 -4.71 -24.01 -23.76
N SER A 136 -5.19 -23.05 -22.96
CA SER A 136 -4.44 -21.91 -22.45
C SER A 136 -3.74 -22.13 -21.11
N LYS A 137 -3.82 -23.33 -20.49
CA LYS A 137 -3.13 -23.61 -19.21
C LYS A 137 -1.62 -23.51 -19.39
N ARG A 138 -1.00 -22.64 -18.59
CA ARG A 138 0.45 -22.44 -18.58
C ARG A 138 0.96 -22.39 -17.15
N ASN A 139 2.07 -23.09 -16.88
CA ASN A 139 2.74 -23.04 -15.57
C ASN A 139 3.32 -21.65 -15.32
N ILE A 140 3.29 -21.21 -14.06
CA ILE A 140 3.78 -19.89 -13.64
C ILE A 140 5.07 -20.09 -12.84
N GLU A 141 6.14 -19.42 -13.26
CA GLU A 141 7.42 -19.44 -12.53
C GLU A 141 7.53 -18.32 -11.51
N ILE A 142 6.97 -17.15 -11.81
CA ILE A 142 7.00 -15.99 -10.92
C ILE A 142 5.64 -15.29 -10.95
N ILE A 143 5.12 -14.98 -9.76
CA ILE A 143 4.02 -14.04 -9.55
C ILE A 143 4.59 -12.78 -8.91
N GLN A 144 4.42 -11.64 -9.56
CA GLN A 144 4.87 -10.34 -9.06
C GLN A 144 3.68 -9.46 -8.73
N LEU A 145 3.58 -9.07 -7.45
CA LEU A 145 2.52 -8.22 -6.93
C LEU A 145 3.00 -6.78 -6.81
N TYR A 146 2.09 -5.84 -7.08
CA TYR A 146 2.31 -4.41 -6.89
C TYR A 146 1.29 -3.87 -5.88
N PRO A 147 1.62 -3.86 -4.58
CA PRO A 147 0.72 -3.34 -3.56
C PRO A 147 0.31 -1.92 -3.88
N GLN A 148 -0.99 -1.66 -3.92
CA GLN A 148 -1.52 -0.31 -4.07
C GLN A 148 -1.50 0.39 -2.72
N LYS A 149 -1.26 1.71 -2.72
CA LYS A 149 -1.39 2.51 -1.49
C LYS A 149 -2.83 2.39 -0.99
N HIS A 150 -2.99 1.94 0.25
CA HIS A 150 -4.28 1.98 0.92
C HIS A 150 -4.70 3.45 1.01
N ASN A 151 -5.77 3.85 0.31
CA ASN A 151 -6.40 5.15 0.54
C ASN A 151 -7.15 5.03 1.88
N VAL A 152 -6.44 5.27 2.98
CA VAL A 152 -7.07 5.35 4.29
C VAL A 152 -8.00 6.56 4.24
N LYS A 153 -9.31 6.30 4.24
CA LYS A 153 -10.33 7.33 4.38
C LYS A 153 -10.00 8.10 5.66
N LYS A 154 -9.70 9.40 5.55
CA LYS A 154 -9.39 10.22 6.71
C LYS A 154 -10.62 10.31 7.63
N HIS A 155 -10.38 10.24 8.93
CA HIS A 155 -11.42 10.39 9.95
C HIS A 155 -11.80 11.87 10.10
N ARG A 156 -13.11 12.16 10.08
CA ARG A 156 -13.63 13.52 10.27
C ARG A 156 -13.87 13.78 11.74
N ILE A 157 -13.35 14.90 12.25
CA ILE A 157 -13.47 15.31 13.64
C ILE A 157 -14.12 16.70 13.70
N ALA A 158 -15.15 16.86 14.53
CA ALA A 158 -15.73 18.15 14.83
C ALA A 158 -15.19 18.68 16.17
N ILE A 159 -14.82 19.96 16.22
CA ILE A 159 -14.39 20.63 17.45
C ILE A 159 -15.36 21.77 17.74
N LEU A 160 -15.92 21.82 18.95
CA LEU A 160 -16.83 22.87 19.39
C LEU A 160 -16.33 23.51 20.69
N ASP A 161 -16.04 24.80 20.63
CA ASP A 161 -15.67 25.64 21.78
C ASP A 161 -15.98 27.10 21.43
N ASP A 162 -16.50 27.90 22.36
CA ASP A 162 -16.70 29.34 22.12
C ASP A 162 -15.40 30.15 22.24
N ASP A 163 -14.34 29.60 22.82
CA ASP A 163 -12.99 30.16 22.78
C ASP A 163 -12.25 29.74 21.50
N LYS A 164 -12.17 30.69 20.57
CA LYS A 164 -11.48 30.50 19.29
C LYS A 164 -10.01 30.07 19.43
N ASN A 165 -9.30 30.52 20.46
CA ASN A 165 -7.89 30.14 20.64
C ASN A 165 -7.75 28.66 20.97
N ILE A 166 -8.71 28.08 21.70
CA ILE A 166 -8.74 26.65 22.02
C ILE A 166 -9.00 25.86 20.74
N VAL A 167 -10.01 26.27 19.95
CA VAL A 167 -10.36 25.61 18.68
C VAL A 167 -9.19 25.63 17.70
N ASP A 168 -8.58 26.80 17.47
CA ASP A 168 -7.47 26.97 16.53
C ASP A 168 -6.26 26.13 16.95
N SER A 169 -5.93 26.10 18.25
CA SER A 169 -4.84 25.28 18.80
C SER A 169 -5.08 23.77 18.63
N LEU A 170 -6.31 23.32 18.86
CA LEU A 170 -6.68 21.91 18.65
C LEU A 170 -6.66 21.54 17.16
N GLN A 171 -7.17 22.43 16.30
CA GLN A 171 -7.17 22.22 14.86
C GLN A 171 -5.74 22.12 14.31
N GLU A 172 -4.82 22.98 14.75
CA GLU A 172 -3.41 22.93 14.36
C GLU A 172 -2.75 21.60 14.77
N ILE A 173 -3.02 21.13 16.00
CA ILE A 173 -2.36 19.91 16.52
C ILE A 173 -2.97 18.62 15.97
N ILE A 174 -4.28 18.61 15.67
CA ILE A 174 -5.03 17.41 15.25
C ILE A 174 -5.18 17.32 13.73
N GLY A 175 -5.28 18.45 13.02
CA GLY A 175 -5.64 18.56 11.60
C GLY A 175 -4.62 18.02 10.59
N HIS A 176 -3.66 17.21 11.03
CA HIS A 176 -2.62 16.62 10.19
C HIS A 176 -2.78 15.09 10.07
N GLY A 177 -2.20 14.52 9.01
CA GLY A 177 -2.20 13.07 8.81
C GLY A 177 -3.57 12.49 8.45
N GLN A 178 -4.06 11.57 9.28
CA GLN A 178 -5.27 10.76 9.02
C GLN A 178 -6.59 11.45 9.40
N TYR A 179 -6.54 12.70 9.88
CA TYR A 179 -7.71 13.45 10.32
C TYR A 179 -8.08 14.59 9.36
N ILE A 180 -9.37 14.90 9.31
CA ILE A 180 -9.95 16.13 8.76
C ILE A 180 -10.72 16.78 9.89
N VAL A 181 -10.39 18.02 10.25
CA VAL A 181 -10.97 18.71 11.40
C VAL A 181 -11.83 19.88 10.93
N ASP A 182 -13.09 19.88 11.37
CA ASP A 182 -14.03 20.99 11.18
C ASP A 182 -14.25 21.71 12.53
N SER A 183 -14.16 23.04 12.50
CA SER A 183 -14.17 23.91 13.68
C SER A 183 -15.52 24.63 13.83
N PHE A 184 -16.08 24.62 15.04
CA PHE A 184 -17.36 25.21 15.38
C PHE A 184 -17.25 26.05 16.64
N TYR A 185 -18.01 27.15 16.68
CA TYR A 185 -17.98 28.12 17.78
C TYR A 185 -19.36 28.33 18.44
N ASN A 186 -20.36 27.60 17.97
CA ASN A 186 -21.71 27.57 18.52
C ASN A 186 -22.38 26.23 18.18
N ILE A 187 -23.32 25.82 19.03
CA ILE A 187 -24.01 24.54 18.94
C ILE A 187 -24.79 24.42 17.63
N GLU A 188 -25.45 25.50 17.19
CA GLU A 188 -26.33 25.51 16.03
C GLU A 188 -25.57 25.14 14.74
N SER A 189 -24.39 25.71 14.54
CA SER A 189 -23.53 25.42 13.38
C SER A 189 -23.02 23.97 13.36
N LEU A 190 -22.69 23.41 14.52
CA LEU A 190 -22.33 22.00 14.65
C LEU A 190 -23.51 21.10 14.29
N GLU A 191 -24.70 21.39 14.84
CA GLU A 191 -25.91 20.60 14.62
C GLU A 191 -26.37 20.64 13.15
N GLU A 192 -26.22 21.77 12.46
CA GLU A 192 -26.45 21.85 11.02
C GLU A 192 -25.49 20.98 10.21
N SER A 193 -24.21 20.95 10.58
CA SER A 193 -23.22 20.09 9.91
C SER A 193 -23.47 18.61 10.19
N LEU A 194 -23.76 18.27 11.45
CA LEU A 194 -24.12 16.92 11.91
C LEU A 194 -25.26 16.32 11.09
N LYS A 195 -26.32 17.10 10.82
CA LYS A 195 -27.47 16.65 10.02
C LYS A 195 -27.13 16.32 8.57
N ARG A 196 -26.11 16.99 8.01
CA ARG A 196 -25.69 16.77 6.61
C ARG A 196 -24.75 15.58 6.50
N SER A 197 -23.79 15.48 7.40
CA SER A 197 -22.81 14.39 7.40
C SER A 197 -22.18 14.24 8.78
N PRO A 198 -22.56 13.20 9.54
CA PRO A 198 -21.98 12.90 10.85
C PRO A 198 -20.46 12.71 10.79
N TYR A 199 -19.81 13.03 11.90
CA TYR A 199 -18.36 12.91 12.11
C TYR A 199 -18.00 11.57 12.75
N ASP A 200 -16.72 11.20 12.65
CA ASP A 200 -16.14 10.03 13.32
C ASP A 200 -15.83 10.32 14.79
N ALA A 201 -15.50 11.58 15.12
CA ALA A 201 -15.31 12.03 16.49
C ALA A 201 -15.78 13.48 16.70
N TYR A 202 -16.10 13.79 17.96
CA TYR A 202 -16.50 15.11 18.43
C TYR A 202 -15.67 15.48 19.66
N ILE A 203 -15.12 16.69 19.67
CA ILE A 203 -14.48 17.31 20.83
C ILE A 203 -15.34 18.50 21.20
N LEU A 204 -16.01 18.43 22.34
CA LEU A 204 -17.06 19.38 22.71
C LEU A 204 -16.71 20.06 24.03
N ASP A 205 -16.72 21.39 24.07
CA ASP A 205 -16.86 22.11 25.33
C ASP A 205 -18.25 21.84 25.92
N TRP A 206 -18.31 21.56 27.21
CA TRP A 206 -19.55 21.17 27.85
C TRP A 206 -20.58 22.30 27.85
N VAL A 207 -20.12 23.53 28.12
CA VAL A 207 -20.94 24.74 28.13
C VAL A 207 -20.47 25.64 27.01
N VAL A 208 -21.36 26.02 26.11
CA VAL A 208 -21.08 26.94 25.00
C VAL A 208 -22.06 28.10 25.09
N GLY A 209 -21.55 29.32 25.35
CA GLY A 209 -22.38 30.46 25.71
C GLY A 209 -23.21 30.19 26.97
N THR A 210 -24.52 29.99 26.83
CA THR A 210 -25.44 29.74 27.95
C THR A 210 -26.09 28.35 27.91
N LYS A 211 -25.65 27.46 27.02
CA LYS A 211 -26.26 26.15 26.77
C LYS A 211 -25.26 25.03 27.05
N THR A 212 -25.75 23.86 27.45
CA THR A 212 -24.96 22.63 27.51
C THR A 212 -25.05 21.86 26.19
N VAL A 213 -24.00 21.11 25.85
CA VAL A 213 -23.98 20.22 24.67
C VAL A 213 -24.75 18.91 24.89
N PHE A 214 -25.44 18.75 26.02
CA PHE A 214 -26.11 17.49 26.38
C PHE A 214 -27.13 17.03 25.32
N ASN A 215 -27.93 17.95 24.78
CA ASN A 215 -28.87 17.61 23.70
C ASN A 215 -28.15 17.31 22.39
N THR A 216 -27.06 17.99 22.09
CA THR A 216 -26.23 17.72 20.91
C THR A 216 -25.63 16.31 20.96
N ILE A 217 -25.20 15.84 22.14
CA ILE A 217 -24.73 14.45 22.33
C ILE A 217 -25.84 13.44 22.01
N LYS A 218 -27.09 13.73 22.43
CA LYS A 218 -28.24 12.88 22.07
C LYS A 218 -28.47 12.83 20.57
N GLU A 219 -28.34 13.95 19.87
CA GLU A 219 -28.47 13.99 18.41
C GLU A 219 -27.33 13.24 17.71
N ILE A 220 -26.10 13.32 18.21
CA ILE A 220 -24.97 12.50 17.72
C ILE A 220 -25.30 11.01 17.83
N ARG A 221 -25.86 10.57 18.98
CA ARG A 221 -26.25 9.17 19.22
C ARG A 221 -27.45 8.70 18.39
N LYS A 222 -28.24 9.62 17.84
CA LYS A 222 -29.32 9.33 16.88
C LYS A 222 -28.87 9.39 15.42
N SER A 223 -27.67 9.87 15.14
CA SER A 223 -27.14 10.00 13.78
C SER A 223 -26.76 8.66 13.15
N GLU A 224 -26.45 8.66 11.85
CA GLU A 224 -25.95 7.46 11.15
C GLU A 224 -24.67 6.91 11.80
N ASN A 225 -23.83 7.79 12.37
CA ASN A 225 -22.65 7.38 13.13
C ASN A 225 -22.88 7.47 14.65
N LYS A 226 -23.84 6.70 15.14
CA LYS A 226 -24.17 6.63 16.57
C LYS A 226 -23.00 6.25 17.48
N ASN A 227 -21.98 5.55 16.98
CA ASN A 227 -20.83 5.09 17.76
C ASN A 227 -19.63 6.04 17.70
N ALA A 228 -19.80 7.24 17.15
CA ALA A 228 -18.73 8.24 17.09
C ALA A 228 -18.14 8.54 18.48
N MET A 229 -16.83 8.76 18.53
CA MET A 229 -16.15 9.19 19.77
C MET A 229 -16.68 10.56 20.19
N VAL A 230 -17.03 10.74 21.45
CA VAL A 230 -17.43 12.04 22.01
C VAL A 230 -16.51 12.34 23.19
N LEU A 231 -15.62 13.31 23.03
CA LEU A 231 -14.72 13.81 24.06
C LEU A 231 -15.27 15.13 24.60
N VAL A 232 -15.48 15.22 25.91
CA VAL A 232 -15.98 16.44 26.54
C VAL A 232 -14.87 17.16 27.29
N LEU A 233 -14.76 18.46 27.07
CA LEU A 233 -13.91 19.41 27.80
C LEU A 233 -14.81 20.29 28.67
N THR A 234 -14.34 20.76 29.82
CA THR A 234 -15.11 21.71 30.65
C THR A 234 -14.20 22.67 31.41
N GLY A 235 -14.64 23.91 31.58
CA GLY A 235 -13.98 24.89 32.46
C GLY A 235 -14.41 24.84 33.93
N GLN A 236 -15.54 24.19 34.26
CA GLN A 236 -16.08 24.13 35.63
C GLN A 236 -16.92 22.85 35.88
N LEU A 237 -16.79 22.25 37.07
CA LEU A 237 -17.45 21.00 37.49
C LEU A 237 -18.41 21.18 38.68
N SER A 238 -19.23 22.23 38.75
CA SER A 238 -20.08 22.47 39.94
C SER A 238 -21.60 22.34 39.71
N GLY A 239 -22.22 21.33 40.34
CA GLY A 239 -23.46 21.41 41.13
C GLY A 239 -24.80 21.13 40.42
N ILE A 240 -25.03 21.69 39.23
CA ILE A 240 -26.23 21.39 38.39
C ILE A 240 -25.83 20.58 37.15
N VAL A 241 -24.63 20.87 36.66
CA VAL A 241 -23.94 20.24 35.54
C VAL A 241 -23.71 18.73 35.77
N ASP A 242 -23.57 18.32 37.03
CA ASP A 242 -23.16 16.98 37.43
C ASP A 242 -24.16 15.88 37.04
N ARG A 243 -25.47 16.18 37.03
CA ARG A 243 -26.49 15.18 36.64
C ARG A 243 -26.51 14.91 35.15
N GLU A 244 -26.46 15.96 34.33
CA GLU A 244 -26.38 15.80 32.88
C GLU A 244 -25.06 15.16 32.46
N ILE A 245 -23.94 15.52 33.10
CA ILE A 245 -22.65 14.86 32.89
C ILE A 245 -22.72 13.38 33.27
N ALA A 246 -23.27 13.04 34.44
CA ALA A 246 -23.40 11.65 34.87
C ALA A 246 -24.28 10.83 33.91
N SER A 247 -25.38 11.40 33.44
CA SER A 247 -26.21 10.77 32.38
C SER A 247 -25.44 10.65 31.07
N ALA A 248 -24.68 11.67 30.67
CA ALA A 248 -23.87 11.60 29.45
C ALA A 248 -22.81 10.49 29.50
N ILE A 249 -22.16 10.30 30.64
CA ILE A 249 -21.18 9.22 30.84
C ILE A 249 -21.88 7.86 30.79
N ASN A 250 -22.95 7.67 31.54
CA ASN A 250 -23.60 6.35 31.68
C ASN A 250 -24.45 5.95 30.47
N ASP A 251 -25.18 6.90 29.89
CA ASP A 251 -26.22 6.62 28.89
C ASP A 251 -25.74 6.89 27.46
N TYR A 252 -24.71 7.73 27.30
CA TYR A 252 -24.23 8.19 25.99
C TYR A 252 -22.73 7.98 25.74
N ASP A 253 -22.03 7.24 26.60
CA ASP A 253 -20.64 6.79 26.40
C ASP A 253 -19.72 7.93 25.92
N ILE A 254 -19.61 8.97 26.74
CA ILE A 254 -18.65 10.07 26.51
C ILE A 254 -17.32 9.78 27.20
N THR A 255 -16.23 10.27 26.63
CA THR A 255 -14.92 10.34 27.28
C THR A 255 -14.76 11.70 27.96
N GLY A 256 -14.47 11.70 29.26
CA GLY A 256 -14.38 12.91 30.08
C GLY A 256 -15.53 13.03 31.08
N PRO A 257 -15.86 14.24 31.56
CA PRO A 257 -15.31 15.53 31.13
C PRO A 257 -13.86 15.75 31.59
N HIS A 258 -13.06 16.41 30.76
CA HIS A 258 -11.70 16.83 31.11
C HIS A 258 -11.67 18.32 31.47
N GLU A 259 -11.09 18.65 32.63
CA GLU A 259 -10.98 20.03 33.09
C GLU A 259 -9.93 20.82 32.28
N LYS A 260 -10.30 22.03 31.84
CA LYS A 260 -9.40 22.98 31.19
C LYS A 260 -8.53 23.69 32.26
N PRO A 261 -7.24 23.97 32.00
CA PRO A 261 -6.56 23.81 30.72
C PRO A 261 -6.02 22.39 30.52
N ILE A 262 -6.42 21.75 29.43
CA ILE A 262 -5.84 20.49 28.96
C ILE A 262 -4.92 20.76 27.77
N LYS A 263 -3.76 20.08 27.73
CA LYS A 263 -2.84 20.21 26.60
C LYS A 263 -3.43 19.54 25.37
N ALA A 264 -3.47 20.24 24.24
CA ALA A 264 -3.93 19.70 22.97
C ALA A 264 -3.20 18.41 22.54
N SER A 265 -1.93 18.21 22.92
CA SER A 265 -1.20 16.96 22.71
C SER A 265 -1.81 15.76 23.47
N VAL A 266 -2.40 15.98 24.65
CA VAL A 266 -3.10 14.95 25.42
C VAL A 266 -4.39 14.57 24.70
N ILE A 267 -5.17 15.56 24.25
CA ILE A 267 -6.37 15.33 23.45
C ILE A 267 -6.04 14.52 22.19
N LYS A 268 -4.98 14.93 21.47
CA LYS A 268 -4.50 14.18 20.30
C LYS A 268 -4.18 12.73 20.64
N SER A 269 -3.50 12.47 21.76
CA SER A 269 -3.18 11.10 22.18
C SER A 269 -4.42 10.26 22.48
N ILE A 270 -5.49 10.85 23.02
CA ILE A 270 -6.77 10.14 23.27
C ILE A 270 -7.42 9.78 21.92
N ILE A 271 -7.42 10.71 20.97
CA ILE A 271 -7.96 10.50 19.61
C ILE A 271 -7.15 9.43 18.85
N ASP A 272 -5.82 9.50 18.90
CA ASP A 272 -4.93 8.52 18.26
C ASP A 272 -5.16 7.10 18.82
N LYS A 273 -5.48 6.98 20.12
CA LYS A 273 -5.83 5.70 20.75
C LYS A 273 -7.16 5.15 20.24
N HIS A 274 -8.12 6.01 19.91
CA HIS A 274 -9.43 5.61 19.39
C HIS A 274 -9.38 5.22 17.91
N PHE A 275 -8.52 5.89 17.12
CA PHE A 275 -8.31 5.60 15.70
C PHE A 275 -6.90 5.01 15.47
N PRO A 276 -6.68 3.72 15.80
CA PRO A 276 -5.38 3.09 15.60
C PRO A 276 -5.00 3.09 14.12
N LYS A 277 -3.71 3.30 13.87
CA LYS A 277 -3.10 3.29 12.52
C LYS A 277 -3.20 1.94 11.83
#